data_AF-A0A7J2X0D7-F1
#
_entry.id   AF-A0A7J2X0D7-F1
#
_cell.length_a   1.000
_cell.length_b   1.000
_cell.length_c   1.000
_cell.angle_alpha   90.00
_cell.angle_beta   90.00
_cell.angle_gamma   90.00
#
_symmetry.space_group_name_H-M   'P 1'
#
loop_
_entity.id
_entity.type
_entity.pdbx_description
1 polymer ?
#
loop_
_entity_poly.entity_id
_entity_poly.type
_entity_poly.pdbx_seq_one_letter_code
_entity_poly.pdbx_strand_id
1 'polypeptide(L)'
;MALLPEVQSQYGRLPLYIDGKFVESETDEWLAVMNPAKGKKIAEVPFATIEEVDKAIESAARAFERWRETPVPTRVQYLFRMKEAMERHKEELARLVVQNHGKTIDEARGEVRRAIENIETAMGVAYILQKGEQ
;
A
#
# COMPACT_ATOMS: atom_id res chain seq x y z
N MET A 1 14.23 -26.40 -1.26
CA MET A 1 14.04 -24.94 -1.09
C MET A 1 13.48 -24.72 0.30
N ALA A 2 14.19 -24.04 1.20
CA ALA A 2 13.74 -23.86 2.58
C ALA A 2 12.66 -22.78 2.64
N LEU A 3 11.64 -22.97 3.47
CA LEU A 3 10.62 -21.95 3.74
C LEU A 3 11.29 -20.74 4.39
N LEU A 4 11.00 -19.54 3.88
CA LEU A 4 11.45 -18.31 4.54
C LEU A 4 10.79 -18.20 5.92
N PRO A 5 11.49 -17.64 6.92
CA PRO A 5 10.85 -17.28 8.16
C PRO A 5 9.72 -16.27 7.88
N GLU A 6 8.60 -16.42 8.57
CA GLU A 6 7.50 -15.46 8.50
C GLU A 6 7.94 -14.10 9.07
N VAL A 7 7.39 -13.01 8.55
CA VAL A 7 7.60 -11.68 9.15
C VAL A 7 6.85 -11.62 10.48
N GLN A 8 5.58 -12.05 10.45
CA GLN A 8 4.73 -12.27 11.62
C GLN A 8 3.78 -13.43 11.33
N SER A 9 3.39 -14.19 12.36
CA SER A 9 2.54 -15.37 12.20
C SER A 9 1.05 -15.05 12.02
N GLN A 10 0.58 -13.90 12.53
CA GLN A 10 -0.81 -13.45 12.48
C GLN A 10 -0.87 -11.93 12.56
N TYR A 11 -1.59 -11.28 11.66
CA TYR A 11 -1.79 -9.82 11.60
C TYR A 11 -3.16 -9.39 12.16
N GLY A 12 -4.05 -10.34 12.48
CA GLY A 12 -5.36 -10.05 13.05
C GLY A 12 -6.35 -9.56 12.00
N ARG A 13 -7.34 -8.78 12.44
CA ARG A 13 -8.27 -8.06 11.56
C ARG A 13 -7.60 -6.79 11.08
N LEU A 14 -7.46 -6.63 9.77
CA LEU A 14 -6.84 -5.47 9.18
C LEU A 14 -7.88 -4.36 9.03
N PRO A 15 -7.70 -3.20 9.68
CA PRO A 15 -8.63 -2.09 9.56
C PRO A 15 -8.56 -1.46 8.17
N LEU A 16 -9.62 -0.75 7.79
CA LEU A 16 -9.61 0.15 6.64
C LEU A 16 -8.72 1.36 6.94
N TYR A 17 -8.19 2.04 5.91
CA TYR A 17 -7.47 3.29 6.07
C TYR A 17 -8.23 4.44 5.40
N ILE A 18 -8.94 5.23 6.18
CA ILE A 18 -9.85 6.30 5.71
C ILE A 18 -9.53 7.59 6.48
N ASP A 19 -9.47 8.72 5.77
CA ASP A 19 -9.23 10.04 6.37
C ASP A 19 -7.96 10.14 7.22
N GLY A 20 -6.90 9.44 6.78
CA GLY A 20 -5.60 9.44 7.46
C GLY A 20 -5.55 8.61 8.75
N LYS A 21 -6.53 7.72 8.96
CA LYS A 21 -6.64 6.90 10.18
C LYS A 21 -7.01 5.46 9.82
N PHE A 22 -6.61 4.54 10.70
CA PHE A 22 -7.14 3.19 10.70
C PHE A 22 -8.56 3.19 11.29
N VAL A 23 -9.50 2.56 10.59
CA VAL A 23 -10.92 2.49 10.92
C VAL A 23 -11.33 1.01 10.94
N GLU A 24 -11.84 0.55 12.08
CA GLU A 24 -12.46 -0.77 12.19
C GLU A 24 -13.74 -0.80 11.36
N SER A 25 -13.91 -1.86 10.58
CA SER A 25 -15.09 -2.00 9.73
C SER A 25 -16.31 -2.46 10.53
N GLU A 26 -17.48 -1.93 10.17
CA GLU A 26 -18.79 -2.33 10.69
C GLU A 26 -19.35 -3.56 9.96
N THR A 27 -18.59 -4.15 9.02
CA THR A 27 -19.02 -5.32 8.25
C THR A 27 -19.11 -6.59 9.11
N ASP A 28 -20.08 -7.44 8.78
CA ASP A 28 -20.16 -8.81 9.26
C ASP A 28 -19.40 -9.80 8.36
N GLU A 29 -19.00 -9.37 7.15
CA GLU A 29 -18.33 -10.22 6.17
C GLU A 29 -16.81 -9.98 6.14
N TRP A 30 -16.05 -11.01 6.50
CA TRP A 30 -14.59 -10.95 6.58
C TRP A 30 -13.96 -12.01 5.68
N LEU A 31 -12.95 -11.60 4.91
CA LEU A 31 -12.17 -12.48 4.06
C LEU A 31 -10.90 -12.92 4.78
N ALA A 32 -10.72 -14.24 4.92
CA ALA A 32 -9.50 -14.82 5.45
C ALA A 32 -8.33 -14.66 4.47
N VAL A 33 -7.23 -14.09 4.94
CA VAL A 33 -5.95 -14.02 4.21
C VAL A 33 -5.11 -15.22 4.63
N MET A 34 -4.66 -16.01 3.65
CA MET A 34 -3.94 -17.26 3.88
C MET A 34 -2.47 -17.12 3.52
N ASN A 35 -1.59 -17.75 4.30
CA ASN A 35 -0.23 -18.04 3.86
C ASN A 35 -0.26 -19.32 2.99
N PRO A 36 -0.04 -19.21 1.67
CA PRO A 36 -0.17 -20.35 0.76
C PRO A 36 0.88 -21.43 1.00
N ALA A 37 2.05 -21.07 1.53
CA ALA A 37 3.11 -22.03 1.82
C ALA A 37 2.82 -22.91 3.05
N LYS A 38 1.92 -22.47 3.95
CA LYS A 38 1.55 -23.19 5.18
C LYS A 38 0.09 -23.59 5.26
N GLY A 39 -0.77 -23.06 4.39
CA GLY A 39 -2.23 -23.25 4.45
C GLY A 39 -2.85 -22.66 5.72
N LYS A 40 -2.21 -21.68 6.37
CA LYS A 40 -2.69 -21.08 7.63
C LYS A 40 -3.22 -19.67 7.40
N LYS A 41 -4.29 -19.32 8.12
CA LYS A 41 -4.82 -17.95 8.14
C LYS A 41 -3.83 -17.02 8.85
N ILE A 42 -3.42 -15.97 8.17
CA ILE A 42 -2.49 -14.95 8.67
C ILE A 42 -3.15 -13.59 8.90
N ALA A 43 -4.33 -13.31 8.35
CA ALA A 43 -5.11 -12.11 8.65
C ALA A 43 -6.58 -12.29 8.26
N GLU A 44 -7.41 -11.30 8.57
CA GLU A 44 -8.74 -11.11 8.02
C GLU A 44 -8.87 -9.69 7.48
N VAL A 45 -9.42 -9.52 6.28
CA VAL A 45 -9.74 -8.20 5.70
C VAL A 45 -11.25 -8.05 5.57
N PRO A 46 -11.82 -6.86 5.85
CA PRO A 46 -13.25 -6.65 5.76
C PRO A 46 -13.69 -6.57 4.29
N PHE A 47 -14.88 -7.10 3.98
CA PHE A 47 -15.63 -6.63 2.83
C PHE A 47 -16.28 -5.30 3.21
N ALA A 48 -15.70 -4.20 2.73
CA ALA A 48 -16.14 -2.86 3.09
C ALA A 48 -17.62 -2.63 2.72
N THR A 49 -18.37 -1.99 3.62
CA THR A 49 -19.77 -1.65 3.38
C THR A 49 -19.89 -0.49 2.39
N ILE A 50 -21.10 -0.26 1.85
CA ILE A 50 -21.37 0.87 0.97
C ILE A 50 -21.08 2.19 1.69
N GLU A 51 -21.48 2.29 2.96
CA GLU A 51 -21.29 3.49 3.78
C GLU A 51 -19.81 3.77 4.06
N GLU A 52 -18.98 2.74 4.21
CA GLU A 52 -17.53 2.88 4.37
C GLU A 52 -16.85 3.34 3.08
N VAL A 53 -17.31 2.82 1.94
CA VAL A 53 -16.87 3.27 0.61
C VAL A 53 -17.26 4.74 0.40
N ASP A 54 -18.48 5.13 0.72
CA ASP A 54 -18.96 6.51 0.63
C ASP A 54 -18.12 7.44 1.52
N LYS A 55 -17.84 7.06 2.77
CA LYS A 55 -16.94 7.80 3.67
C LYS A 55 -15.54 7.99 3.06
N ALA A 56 -15.00 6.96 2.41
CA ALA A 56 -13.69 7.03 1.74
C ALA A 56 -13.72 7.98 0.53
N ILE A 57 -14.78 7.93 -0.29
CA ILE A 57 -14.99 8.82 -1.44
C ILE A 57 -15.10 10.28 -0.98
N GLU A 58 -15.93 10.54 0.04
CA GLU A 58 -16.09 11.89 0.58
C GLU A 58 -14.78 12.43 1.16
N SER A 59 -14.02 11.61 1.88
CA SER A 59 -12.69 11.99 2.40
C SER A 59 -11.74 12.35 1.25
N ALA A 60 -11.69 11.52 0.20
CA ALA A 60 -10.87 11.79 -0.98
C ALA A 60 -11.29 13.10 -1.70
N ALA A 61 -12.60 13.33 -1.86
CA ALA A 61 -13.12 14.55 -2.48
C ALA A 61 -12.76 15.81 -1.67
N ARG A 62 -12.92 15.78 -0.34
CA ARG A 62 -12.50 16.89 0.53
C ARG A 62 -10.99 17.13 0.47
N ALA A 63 -10.19 16.06 0.44
CA ALA A 63 -8.75 16.16 0.33
C ALA A 63 -8.33 16.78 -1.01
N PHE A 64 -9.02 16.43 -2.10
CA PHE A 64 -8.73 16.96 -3.44
C PHE A 64 -8.81 18.48 -3.51
N GLU A 65 -9.81 19.11 -2.89
CA GLU A 65 -9.98 20.58 -2.91
C GLU A 65 -8.74 21.33 -2.39
N ARG A 66 -8.04 20.78 -1.38
CA ARG A 66 -6.80 21.36 -0.86
C ARG A 66 -5.56 20.85 -1.59
N TRP A 67 -5.56 19.57 -1.96
CA TRP A 67 -4.41 18.91 -2.59
C TRP A 67 -4.15 19.44 -3.99
N ARG A 68 -5.19 19.79 -4.75
CA ARG A 68 -5.08 20.38 -6.09
C ARG A 68 -4.33 21.72 -6.10
N GLU A 69 -4.40 22.47 -5.00
CA GLU A 69 -3.70 23.75 -4.82
C GLU A 69 -2.25 23.55 -4.34
N THR A 70 -1.88 22.33 -3.94
CA THR A 70 -0.54 22.05 -3.42
C THR A 70 0.51 22.13 -4.55
N PRO A 71 1.55 22.98 -4.41
CA PRO A 71 2.59 23.12 -5.43
C PRO A 71 3.25 21.78 -5.78
N VAL A 72 3.59 21.60 -7.06
CA VAL A 72 4.28 20.38 -7.55
C VAL A 72 5.51 20.01 -6.70
N PRO A 73 6.43 20.95 -6.38
CA PRO A 73 7.60 20.60 -5.56
C PRO A 73 7.22 20.02 -4.20
N THR A 74 6.18 20.56 -3.56
CA THR A 74 5.67 20.07 -2.28
C THR A 74 5.08 18.67 -2.41
N ARG A 75 4.30 18.40 -3.47
CA ARG A 75 3.76 17.06 -3.75
C ARG A 75 4.88 16.02 -3.93
N VAL A 76 5.95 16.39 -4.65
CA VAL A 76 7.13 15.55 -4.86
C VAL A 76 7.84 15.21 -3.54
N GLN A 77 7.88 16.11 -2.56
CA GLN A 77 8.47 15.79 -1.24
C GLN A 77 7.75 14.64 -0.51
N TYR A 78 6.42 14.52 -0.66
CA TYR A 78 5.68 13.39 -0.09
C TYR A 78 6.05 12.07 -0.78
N LEU A 79 6.20 12.08 -2.10
CA LEU A 79 6.63 10.90 -2.87
C LEU A 79 8.07 10.49 -2.52
N PHE A 80 8.98 11.45 -2.28
CA PHE A 80 10.33 11.15 -1.80
C PHE A 80 10.30 10.43 -0.45
N ARG A 81 9.51 10.90 0.51
CA ARG A 81 9.37 10.25 1.82
C ARG A 81 8.77 8.85 1.69
N MET A 82 7.81 8.65 0.79
CA MET A 82 7.23 7.34 0.51
C MET A 82 8.29 6.39 -0.07
N LYS A 83 9.07 6.85 -1.05
CA LYS A 83 10.20 6.09 -1.62
C LYS A 83 11.20 5.69 -0.53
N GLU A 84 11.63 6.63 0.32
CA GLU A 84 12.60 6.35 1.39
C GLU A 84 12.07 5.33 2.40
N ALA A 85 10.79 5.42 2.76
CA ALA A 85 10.15 4.43 3.63
C ALA A 85 10.14 3.05 2.96
N MET A 86 9.77 2.96 1.68
CA MET A 86 9.77 1.68 0.96
C MET A 86 11.16 1.07 0.81
N GLU A 87 12.19 1.87 0.49
CA GLU A 87 13.58 1.39 0.41
C GLU A 87 14.09 0.88 1.78
N ARG A 88 13.75 1.58 2.87
CA ARG A 88 14.10 1.18 4.23
C ARG A 88 13.50 -0.18 4.61
N HIS A 89 12.28 -0.45 4.16
CA HIS A 89 11.52 -1.66 4.49
C HIS A 89 11.49 -2.69 3.35
N LYS A 90 12.31 -2.56 2.30
CA LYS A 90 12.15 -3.35 1.06
C LYS A 90 12.19 -4.86 1.25
N GLU A 91 13.07 -5.35 2.11
CA GLU A 91 13.22 -6.78 2.36
C GLU A 91 12.05 -7.32 3.19
N GLU A 92 11.57 -6.53 4.14
CA GLU A 92 10.37 -6.83 4.92
C GLU A 92 9.13 -6.89 4.01
N LEU A 93 8.94 -5.88 3.15
CA LEU A 93 7.88 -5.83 2.15
C LEU A 93 7.94 -7.03 1.20
N ALA A 94 9.12 -7.40 0.71
CA ALA A 94 9.29 -8.56 -0.16
C ALA A 94 8.90 -9.86 0.56
N ARG A 95 9.31 -10.03 1.83
CA ARG A 95 8.91 -11.19 2.64
C ARG A 95 7.41 -11.22 2.93
N LEU A 96 6.76 -10.08 3.14
CA LEU A 96 5.30 -9.98 3.26
C LEU A 96 4.60 -10.43 1.97
N VAL A 97 5.09 -9.98 0.81
CA VAL A 97 4.57 -10.43 -0.50
C VAL A 97 4.73 -11.93 -0.68
N VAL A 98 5.89 -12.51 -0.32
CA VAL A 98 6.07 -13.98 -0.34
C VAL A 98 5.08 -14.66 0.61
N GLN A 99 4.93 -14.15 1.83
CA GLN A 99 4.07 -14.76 2.84
C GLN A 99 2.58 -14.71 2.46
N ASN A 100 2.15 -13.65 1.78
CA ASN A 100 0.76 -13.45 1.36
C ASN A 100 0.43 -14.14 0.02
N HIS A 101 1.32 -14.01 -0.96
CA HIS A 101 1.05 -14.45 -2.35
C HIS A 101 1.74 -15.77 -2.71
N GLY A 102 2.82 -16.16 -2.03
CA GLY A 102 3.53 -17.42 -2.27
C GLY A 102 4.52 -17.43 -3.44
N LYS A 103 4.83 -16.27 -4.03
CA LYS A 103 5.86 -16.14 -5.07
C LYS A 103 7.27 -16.31 -4.49
N THR A 104 8.28 -16.48 -5.34
CA THR A 104 9.67 -16.60 -4.85
C THR A 104 10.17 -15.25 -4.31
N ILE A 105 11.18 -15.29 -3.42
CA ILE A 105 11.71 -14.06 -2.81
C ILE A 105 12.32 -13.10 -3.83
N ASP A 106 12.96 -13.63 -4.87
CA ASP A 106 13.59 -12.79 -5.89
C ASP A 106 12.54 -12.12 -6.79
N GLU A 107 11.44 -12.80 -7.10
CA GLU A 107 10.29 -12.19 -7.76
C GLU A 107 9.65 -11.09 -6.89
N ALA A 108 9.44 -11.36 -5.59
CA ALA A 108 8.88 -10.39 -4.66
C ALA A 108 9.79 -9.15 -4.48
N ARG A 109 11.11 -9.34 -4.42
CA ARG A 109 12.08 -8.22 -4.40
C ARG A 109 12.00 -7.40 -5.68
N GLY A 110 11.90 -8.06 -6.83
CA GLY A 110 11.71 -7.39 -8.12
C GLY A 110 10.42 -6.56 -8.18
N GLU A 111 9.33 -7.09 -7.62
CA GLU A 111 8.04 -6.39 -7.54
C GLU A 111 8.10 -5.15 -6.63
N VAL A 112 8.67 -5.28 -5.42
CA VAL A 112 8.87 -4.15 -4.51
C VAL A 112 9.76 -3.10 -5.16
N ARG A 113 10.81 -3.51 -5.87
CA ARG A 113 11.68 -2.59 -6.61
C ARG A 113 10.93 -1.84 -7.70
N ARG A 114 10.09 -2.53 -8.49
CA ARG A 114 9.23 -1.89 -9.51
C ARG A 114 8.25 -0.90 -8.89
N ALA A 115 7.68 -1.20 -7.73
CA ALA A 115 6.80 -0.27 -7.03
C ALA A 115 7.53 1.02 -6.62
N ILE A 116 8.79 0.91 -6.17
CA ILE A 116 9.66 2.06 -5.87
C ILE A 116 9.96 2.86 -7.15
N GLU A 117 10.26 2.19 -8.26
CA GLU A 117 10.53 2.83 -9.56
C GLU A 117 9.31 3.58 -10.12
N ASN A 118 8.09 3.08 -9.87
CA ASN A 118 6.86 3.79 -10.22
C ASN A 118 6.73 5.12 -9.45
N ILE A 119 7.15 5.16 -8.18
CA ILE A 119 7.17 6.40 -7.38
C ILE A 119 8.24 7.36 -7.95
N GLU A 120 9.41 6.85 -8.31
CA GLU A 120 10.47 7.64 -8.97
C GLU A 120 9.98 8.26 -10.27
N THR A 121 9.29 7.46 -11.09
CA THR A 121 8.69 7.91 -12.35
C THR A 121 7.63 8.97 -12.11
N ALA A 122 6.74 8.79 -11.13
CA ALA A 122 5.73 9.79 -10.78
C ALA A 122 6.34 11.13 -10.37
N MET A 123 7.46 11.11 -9.63
CA MET A 123 8.22 12.33 -9.30
C MET A 123 8.82 13.00 -10.56
N GLY A 124 9.37 12.20 -11.48
CA GLY A 124 9.91 12.70 -12.75
C GLY A 124 8.83 13.35 -13.63
N VAL A 125 7.70 12.67 -13.81
CA VAL A 125 6.55 13.19 -14.57
C VAL A 125 6.00 14.47 -13.95
N ALA A 126 5.89 14.53 -12.62
CA ALA A 126 5.43 15.74 -11.93
C ALA A 126 6.30 16.96 -12.29
N TYR A 127 7.62 16.78 -12.38
CA TYR A 127 8.55 17.84 -12.77
C TYR A 127 8.43 18.25 -14.25
N ILE A 128 8.23 17.29 -15.16
CA ILE A 128 8.01 17.56 -16.61
C ILE A 128 6.73 18.36 -16.80
N LEU A 129 5.62 17.91 -16.20
CA LEU A 129 4.32 18.59 -16.29
C LEU A 129 4.36 20.02 -15.74
N GLN A 130 5.21 20.31 -14.75
CA GLN A 130 5.39 21.67 -14.23
C GLN A 130 6.04 22.61 -15.24
N LYS A 131 6.92 22.11 -16.12
CA LYS A 131 7.64 22.93 -17.10
C LYS A 131 6.87 23.16 -18.41
N GLY A 132 5.73 22.51 -18.61
CA GLY A 132 4.94 22.65 -19.82
C GLY A 132 5.60 22.04 -21.06
N GLU A 133 6.60 21.18 -20.87
CA GLU A 133 7.25 20.44 -21.96
C GLU A 133 6.33 19.25 -22.30
N GLN A 134 5.58 19.37 -23.41
CA GLN A 134 4.79 18.29 -24.01
C GLN A 134 5.66 17.38 -24.87
#